data_AF-A0A2N5KPU9-F1
#
_entry.id   AF-A0A2N5KPU9-F1
#
_cell.length_a   1.000
_cell.length_b   1.000
_cell.length_c   1.000
_cell.angle_alpha   90.00
_cell.angle_beta   90.00
_cell.angle_gamma   90.00
#
_symmetry.space_group_name_H-M   'P 1'
#
loop_
_entity.id
_entity.type
_entity.pdbx_description
1 polymer ?
#
loop_
_entity_poly.entity_id
_entity_poly.type
_entity_poly.pdbx_seq_one_letter_code
_entity_poly.pdbx_strand_id
1 'polypeptide(L)'
;VAIIPMVGMFDAGLRAAVLGSNYDQARALAGKQIDVAKSRTWEDVRDNYPVSSSTPPLSTPPSYTGSGIWESGDLTDAAFPGFTYRVRKEYVVVETTSIQPSEAARRLGNMMQVTVTVSWTGGKTYRTTALVSRSRS
;
A
#
# COMPACT_ATOMS: atom_id res chain seq x y z
N VAL A 1 -1.81 37.65 41.86
CA VAL A 1 -1.12 37.16 40.64
C VAL A 1 -1.70 35.81 40.30
N ALA A 2 -2.43 35.70 39.19
CA ALA A 2 -2.98 34.43 38.72
C ALA A 2 -2.08 33.90 37.58
N ILE A 3 -1.54 32.71 37.75
CA ILE A 3 -0.74 32.02 36.74
C ILE A 3 -1.70 31.15 35.95
N ILE A 4 -1.95 31.49 34.69
CA ILE A 4 -2.77 30.68 33.79
C ILE A 4 -1.94 29.47 33.36
N PRO A 5 -2.42 28.22 33.51
CA PRO A 5 -1.67 27.05 33.10
C PRO A 5 -1.68 26.93 31.57
N MET A 6 -0.59 27.33 30.92
CA MET A 6 -0.37 27.17 29.47
C MET A 6 -0.02 25.72 29.04
N VAL A 7 -0.24 24.73 29.92
CA VAL A 7 0.06 23.31 29.65
C VAL A 7 -0.95 22.66 28.70
N GLY A 8 -2.19 23.18 28.59
CA GLY A 8 -3.23 22.60 27.73
C GLY A 8 -2.98 22.76 26.23
N MET A 9 -2.41 23.90 25.79
CA MET A 9 -2.12 24.14 24.37
C MET A 9 -0.84 23.42 23.89
N PHE A 10 0.09 23.15 24.81
CA PHE A 10 1.33 22.44 24.50
C PHE A 10 1.07 20.95 24.19
N ASP A 11 0.21 20.27 24.96
CA ASP A 11 -0.16 18.87 24.70
C ASP A 11 -0.97 18.73 23.39
N ALA A 12 -1.89 19.65 23.12
CA ALA A 12 -2.63 19.68 21.87
C ALA A 12 -1.69 19.88 20.65
N GLY A 13 -0.70 20.76 20.77
CA GLY A 13 0.32 20.98 19.74
C GLY A 13 1.22 19.77 19.51
N LEU A 14 1.66 19.10 20.58
CA LEU A 14 2.48 17.90 20.49
C LEU A 14 1.72 16.76 19.80
N ARG A 15 0.45 16.54 20.15
CA ARG A 15 -0.39 15.53 19.49
C ARG A 15 -0.64 15.86 18.03
N ALA A 16 -0.89 17.12 17.68
CA ALA A 16 -1.06 17.55 16.29
C ALA A 16 0.22 17.33 15.47
N ALA A 17 1.39 17.64 16.04
CA ALA A 17 2.70 17.45 15.40
C ALA A 17 2.99 15.95 15.17
N VAL A 18 2.71 15.09 16.15
CA VAL A 18 2.86 13.63 16.00
C VAL A 18 1.90 13.08 14.96
N LEU A 19 0.65 13.56 14.91
CA LEU A 19 -0.32 13.13 13.91
C LEU A 19 0.06 13.55 12.49
N GLY A 20 0.54 14.79 12.31
CA GLY A 20 1.06 15.27 11.02
C GLY A 20 2.29 14.47 10.58
N SER A 21 3.24 14.28 11.48
CA SER A 21 4.45 13.48 11.24
C SER A 21 4.12 12.03 10.85
N ASN A 22 3.18 11.40 11.55
CA ASN A 22 2.76 10.03 11.24
C ASN A 22 2.08 9.93 9.86
N TYR A 23 1.30 10.94 9.47
CA TYR A 23 0.67 10.95 8.15
C TYR A 23 1.71 11.11 7.03
N ASP A 24 2.70 11.98 7.21
CA ASP A 24 3.77 12.18 6.25
C ASP A 24 4.64 10.93 6.12
N GLN A 25 4.95 10.25 7.23
CA GLN A 25 5.66 8.97 7.24
C GLN A 25 4.84 7.88 6.55
N ALA A 26 3.54 7.79 6.82
CA ALA A 26 2.66 6.82 6.15
C ALA A 26 2.58 7.06 4.64
N ARG A 27 2.51 8.33 4.21
CA ARG A 27 2.55 8.72 2.80
C ARG A 27 3.88 8.37 2.15
N ALA A 28 4.99 8.62 2.83
CA ALA A 28 6.33 8.29 2.34
C ALA A 28 6.53 6.78 2.20
N LEU A 29 6.10 5.97 3.18
CA LEU A 29 6.14 4.51 3.10
C LEU A 29 5.29 4.00 1.94
N ALA A 30 4.05 4.49 1.84
CA ALA A 30 3.14 4.08 0.78
C ALA A 30 3.68 4.44 -0.62
N GLY A 31 4.24 5.65 -0.77
CA GLY A 31 4.90 6.11 -1.99
C GLY A 31 6.09 5.23 -2.35
N LYS A 32 6.99 4.97 -1.39
CA LYS A 32 8.14 4.08 -1.57
C LYS A 32 7.72 2.71 -2.11
N GLN A 33 6.69 2.10 -1.52
CA GLN A 33 6.21 0.78 -1.94
C GLN A 33 5.59 0.83 -3.35
N ILE A 34 4.86 1.90 -3.70
CA ILE A 34 4.38 2.10 -5.07
C ILE A 34 5.53 2.27 -6.07
N ASP A 35 6.58 3.00 -5.72
CA ASP A 35 7.74 3.21 -6.60
C ASP A 35 8.52 1.90 -6.79
N VAL A 36 8.62 1.06 -5.75
CA VAL A 36 9.18 -0.29 -5.86
C VAL A 36 8.30 -1.15 -6.78
N ALA A 37 6.98 -1.08 -6.68
CA ALA A 37 6.10 -1.81 -7.59
C ALA A 37 6.23 -1.34 -9.05
N LYS A 38 6.32 -0.02 -9.28
CA LYS A 38 6.43 0.55 -10.63
C LYS A 38 7.78 0.34 -11.30
N SER A 39 8.85 0.18 -10.52
CA SER A 39 10.19 -0.11 -11.04
C SER A 39 10.38 -1.57 -11.48
N ARG A 40 9.38 -2.42 -11.23
CA ARG A 40 9.38 -3.85 -11.59
C ARG A 40 8.59 -4.11 -12.87
N THR A 41 8.90 -5.22 -13.53
CA THR A 41 8.08 -5.70 -14.65
C THR A 41 6.72 -6.18 -14.13
N TRP A 42 5.73 -6.20 -15.00
CA TRP A 42 4.39 -6.67 -14.64
C TRP A 42 4.41 -8.11 -14.11
N GLU A 43 5.22 -8.98 -14.70
CA GLU A 43 5.40 -10.37 -14.26
C GLU A 43 6.01 -10.45 -12.86
N ASP A 44 7.01 -9.61 -12.56
CA ASP A 44 7.64 -9.57 -11.24
C ASP A 44 6.70 -8.98 -10.18
N VAL A 45 5.87 -7.99 -10.53
CA VAL A 45 4.81 -7.48 -9.66
C VAL A 45 3.77 -8.55 -9.35
N ARG A 46 3.40 -9.35 -10.35
CA ARG A 46 2.45 -10.44 -10.21
C ARG A 46 2.97 -11.53 -9.28
N ASP A 47 4.19 -11.99 -9.50
CA ASP A 47 4.69 -13.22 -8.90
C ASP A 47 5.47 -12.98 -7.62
N ASN A 48 6.24 -11.89 -7.53
CA ASN A 48 7.27 -11.72 -6.49
C ASN A 48 7.10 -10.44 -5.64
N TYR A 49 6.22 -9.51 -5.99
CA TYR A 49 5.94 -8.32 -5.20
C TYR A 49 4.69 -8.48 -4.32
N PRO A 50 4.70 -8.02 -3.06
CA PRO A 50 5.82 -7.45 -2.30
C PRO A 50 6.86 -8.49 -1.91
N VAL A 51 8.14 -8.09 -1.89
CA VAL A 51 9.21 -8.88 -1.25
C VAL A 51 9.20 -8.56 0.24
N SER A 52 8.83 -9.52 1.06
CA SER A 52 9.08 -9.46 2.50
C SER A 52 9.85 -10.70 2.92
N SER A 53 10.73 -10.57 3.92
CA SER A 53 11.39 -11.70 4.59
C SER A 53 10.39 -12.65 5.27
N SER A 54 9.13 -12.24 5.41
CA SER A 54 7.98 -13.04 5.84
C SER A 54 7.12 -13.58 4.68
N THR A 55 7.48 -13.30 3.43
CA THR A 55 6.81 -13.88 2.26
C THR A 55 7.31 -15.32 2.13
N PRO A 56 6.46 -16.33 2.34
CA PRO A 56 6.89 -17.71 2.12
C PRO A 56 7.41 -17.83 0.69
N PRO A 57 8.56 -18.49 0.44
CA PRO A 57 8.94 -18.83 -0.92
C PRO A 57 7.81 -19.62 -1.56
N LEU A 58 7.46 -19.25 -2.80
CA LEU A 58 6.41 -19.82 -3.65
C LEU A 58 6.48 -21.35 -3.73
N SER A 59 6.00 -22.04 -2.70
CA SER A 59 5.51 -23.42 -2.80
C SER A 59 4.01 -23.41 -3.12
N THR A 60 3.37 -22.26 -2.96
CA THR A 60 1.99 -22.00 -3.30
C THR A 60 1.98 -20.77 -4.19
N PRO A 61 1.53 -20.86 -5.46
CA PRO A 61 1.28 -19.68 -6.26
C PRO A 61 0.38 -18.72 -5.45
N PRO A 62 0.54 -17.39 -5.56
CA PRO A 62 -0.39 -16.47 -4.93
C PRO A 62 -1.80 -16.88 -5.37
N SER A 63 -2.58 -17.41 -4.42
CA SER A 63 -3.93 -17.86 -4.69
C SER A 63 -4.77 -16.61 -4.89
N TYR A 64 -4.78 -16.10 -6.12
CA TYR A 64 -5.81 -15.19 -6.55
C TYR A 64 -7.13 -15.85 -6.21
N THR A 65 -7.93 -15.20 -5.38
CA THR A 65 -9.31 -15.64 -5.17
C THR A 65 -9.99 -15.71 -6.54
N GLY A 66 -11.08 -16.45 -6.64
CA GLY A 66 -11.86 -16.56 -7.88
C GLY A 66 -12.25 -15.22 -8.53
N SER A 67 -11.98 -14.07 -7.89
CA SER A 67 -12.14 -12.71 -8.39
C SER A 67 -10.88 -12.03 -8.95
N GLY A 68 -9.69 -12.64 -8.90
CA GLY A 68 -8.45 -12.01 -9.40
C GLY A 68 -7.86 -10.96 -8.47
N ILE A 69 -8.19 -11.05 -7.17
CA ILE A 69 -7.67 -10.22 -6.11
C ILE A 69 -6.65 -11.03 -5.31
N TRP A 70 -5.53 -10.39 -4.99
CA TRP A 70 -4.54 -10.86 -4.03
C TRP A 70 -4.31 -9.77 -2.97
N GLU A 71 -4.08 -10.17 -1.73
CA GLU A 71 -3.74 -9.24 -0.64
C GLU A 71 -2.64 -9.85 0.24
N SER A 72 -1.66 -9.04 0.62
CA SER A 72 -0.61 -9.44 1.54
C SER A 72 -1.13 -9.51 2.97
N GLY A 73 -0.41 -10.25 3.82
CA GLY A 73 -0.49 -10.03 5.27
C GLY A 73 0.05 -8.64 5.67
N ASP A 74 0.08 -8.38 6.97
CA ASP A 74 0.72 -7.17 7.52
C ASP A 74 2.25 -7.26 7.35
N LEU A 75 2.82 -6.29 6.64
CA LEU A 75 4.24 -6.17 6.36
C LEU A 75 4.82 -4.96 7.10
N THR A 76 6.13 -4.97 7.35
CA THR A 76 6.85 -3.89 8.01
C THR A 76 8.05 -3.47 7.18
N ASP A 77 8.47 -2.21 7.31
CA ASP A 77 9.66 -1.67 6.67
C ASP A 77 10.56 -1.09 7.76
N ALA A 78 11.82 -1.52 7.81
CA ALA A 78 12.77 -1.09 8.83
C ALA A 78 13.00 0.44 8.84
N ALA A 79 12.78 1.11 7.69
CA ALA A 79 12.88 2.56 7.60
C ALA A 79 11.67 3.30 8.20
N PHE A 80 10.59 2.60 8.51
CA PHE A 80 9.33 3.15 9.03
C PHE A 80 8.85 2.38 10.26
N PRO A 81 9.59 2.45 11.39
CA PRO A 81 9.22 1.75 12.61
C PRO A 81 7.86 2.21 13.15
N GLY A 82 7.03 1.26 13.61
CA GLY A 82 5.69 1.55 14.11
C GLY A 82 4.60 1.65 13.03
N PHE A 83 4.96 1.46 11.75
CA PHE A 83 4.02 1.36 10.65
C PHE A 83 3.97 -0.08 10.13
N THR A 84 2.78 -0.52 9.78
CA THR A 84 2.56 -1.74 9.01
C THR A 84 1.94 -1.38 7.68
N TYR A 85 2.14 -2.18 6.65
CA TYR A 85 1.50 -1.97 5.37
C TYR A 85 0.99 -3.27 4.77
N ARG A 86 -0.04 -3.14 3.93
CA ARG A 86 -0.63 -4.22 3.14
C ARG A 86 -0.62 -3.82 1.69
N VAL A 87 -0.33 -4.80 0.83
CA VAL A 87 -0.38 -4.65 -0.62
C VAL A 87 -1.55 -5.48 -1.13
N ARG A 88 -2.49 -4.82 -1.80
CA ARG A 88 -3.58 -5.46 -2.54
C ARG A 88 -3.30 -5.34 -4.04
N LYS A 89 -3.37 -6.45 -4.76
CA LYS A 89 -3.19 -6.55 -6.21
C LYS A 89 -4.50 -7.02 -6.83
N GLU A 90 -4.95 -6.34 -7.87
CA GLU A 90 -6.21 -6.66 -8.54
C GLU A 90 -6.02 -6.52 -10.05
N TYR A 91 -6.45 -7.51 -10.83
CA TYR A 91 -6.48 -7.38 -12.29
C TYR A 91 -7.59 -6.43 -12.69
N VAL A 92 -7.24 -5.43 -13.49
CA VAL A 92 -8.18 -4.38 -13.92
C VAL A 92 -8.11 -4.17 -15.42
N VAL A 93 -9.24 -3.76 -16.02
CA VAL A 93 -9.26 -3.15 -17.34
C VAL A 93 -9.49 -1.65 -17.16
N VAL A 94 -8.72 -0.85 -17.88
CA VAL A 94 -8.98 0.59 -18.01
C VAL A 94 -9.93 0.77 -19.19
N GLU A 95 -11.18 1.10 -18.89
CA GLU A 95 -12.14 1.58 -19.87
C GLU A 95 -12.03 3.09 -20.01
N THR A 96 -12.73 3.67 -20.99
CA THR A 96 -12.63 5.09 -21.38
C THR A 96 -12.85 6.06 -20.23
N THR A 97 -13.57 5.64 -19.18
CA THR A 97 -13.94 6.49 -18.03
C THR A 97 -13.79 5.79 -16.67
N SER A 98 -13.41 4.51 -16.62
CA SER A 98 -13.33 3.80 -15.35
C SER A 98 -12.32 2.66 -15.34
N ILE A 99 -11.84 2.33 -14.15
CA ILE A 99 -10.98 1.17 -13.89
C ILE A 99 -11.88 0.14 -13.22
N GLN A 100 -12.15 -0.98 -13.90
CA GLN A 100 -13.04 -2.02 -13.40
C GLN A 100 -12.28 -3.33 -13.21
N PRO A 101 -12.49 -4.03 -12.08
CA PRO A 101 -12.14 -5.44 -12.00
C PRO A 101 -13.03 -6.21 -12.96
N SER A 102 -12.44 -7.06 -13.80
CA SER A 102 -13.22 -7.90 -14.70
C SER A 102 -12.54 -9.25 -14.91
N GLU A 103 -13.34 -10.29 -15.15
CA GLU A 103 -12.77 -11.58 -15.57
C GLU A 103 -11.98 -11.46 -16.88
N ALA A 104 -12.38 -10.53 -17.76
CA ALA A 104 -11.64 -10.20 -18.97
C ALA A 104 -10.24 -9.65 -18.63
N ALA A 105 -10.10 -8.81 -17.59
CA ALA A 105 -8.81 -8.34 -17.09
C ALA A 105 -7.90 -9.51 -16.68
N ARG A 106 -8.47 -10.52 -16.01
CA ARG A 106 -7.72 -11.72 -15.59
C ARG A 106 -7.27 -12.56 -16.78
N ARG A 107 -8.14 -12.71 -17.80
CA ARG A 107 -7.83 -13.48 -19.01
C ARG A 107 -6.84 -12.76 -19.93
N LEU A 108 -6.94 -11.44 -20.03
CA LEU A 108 -6.07 -10.61 -20.86
C LEU A 108 -4.74 -10.25 -20.16
N GLY A 109 -4.73 -10.23 -18.82
CA GLY A 109 -3.51 -10.17 -18.00
C GLY A 109 -2.54 -9.05 -18.40
N ASN A 110 -3.06 -7.86 -18.72
CA ASN A 110 -2.26 -6.76 -19.25
C ASN A 110 -2.14 -5.57 -18.29
N MET A 111 -3.01 -5.47 -17.28
CA MET A 111 -2.99 -4.41 -16.29
C MET A 111 -3.32 -4.93 -14.89
N MET A 112 -2.63 -4.36 -13.91
CA MET A 112 -2.81 -4.67 -12.50
C MET A 112 -2.87 -3.37 -11.71
N GLN A 113 -3.88 -3.27 -10.86
CA GLN A 113 -3.96 -2.24 -9.84
C GLN A 113 -3.25 -2.73 -8.59
N VAL A 114 -2.29 -1.94 -8.10
CA VAL A 114 -1.57 -2.17 -6.85
C VAL A 114 -2.01 -1.09 -5.87
N THR A 115 -2.64 -1.50 -4.78
CA THR A 115 -3.05 -0.63 -3.69
C THR A 115 -2.21 -0.91 -2.45
N VAL A 116 -1.55 0.11 -1.93
CA VAL A 116 -0.78 0.02 -0.68
C VAL A 116 -1.59 0.72 0.41
N THR A 117 -1.91 -0.02 1.47
CA THR A 117 -2.55 0.53 2.67
C THR A 117 -1.55 0.47 3.81
N VAL A 118 -1.17 1.62 4.34
CA VAL A 118 -0.32 1.75 5.53
C VAL A 118 -1.21 1.97 6.75
N SER A 119 -0.90 1.32 7.87
CA SER A 119 -1.58 1.49 9.14
C SER A 119 -0.58 1.76 10.28
N TRP A 120 -1.01 2.55 11.27
CA TRP A 120 -0.22 2.89 12.45
C TRP A 120 -1.11 3.04 13.68
N THR A 121 -0.49 3.29 14.83
CA THR A 121 -1.14 3.38 16.15
C THR A 121 -2.41 4.24 16.13
N GLY A 122 -3.47 3.72 16.75
CA GLY A 122 -4.78 4.38 16.82
C GLY A 122 -5.72 4.04 15.65
N GLY A 123 -5.46 2.93 14.93
CA GLY A 123 -6.32 2.45 13.85
C GLY A 123 -6.35 3.34 12.62
N LYS A 124 -5.40 4.27 12.52
CA LYS A 124 -5.32 5.22 11.42
C LYS A 124 -4.66 4.55 10.22
N THR A 125 -5.17 4.87 9.04
CA THR A 125 -4.67 4.28 7.79
C THR A 125 -4.48 5.35 6.72
N TYR A 126 -3.54 5.09 5.82
CA TYR A 126 -3.32 5.84 4.60
C TYR A 126 -3.30 4.86 3.44
N ARG A 127 -3.98 5.20 2.35
CA ARG A 127 -4.08 4.34 1.16
C ARG A 127 -3.66 5.09 -0.08
N THR A 128 -2.88 4.42 -0.92
CA THR A 128 -2.52 4.89 -2.26
C THR A 128 -2.64 3.75 -3.26
N THR A 129 -2.80 4.10 -4.54
CA THR A 129 -2.99 3.15 -5.62
C THR A 129 -2.16 3.53 -6.83
N ALA A 130 -1.62 2.54 -7.53
CA ALA A 130 -1.01 2.69 -8.84
C ALA A 130 -1.47 1.60 -9.80
N LEU A 131 -1.29 1.88 -11.10
CA LEU A 131 -1.45 0.90 -12.15
C LEU A 131 -0.07 0.44 -12.63
N VAL A 132 0.05 -0.86 -12.86
CA VAL A 132 1.20 -1.51 -13.51
C VAL A 132 0.67 -2.20 -14.76
N SER A 133 1.21 -1.85 -15.92
CA SER A 133 0.85 -2.45 -17.19
C SER A 133 1.95 -3.37 -17.68
N ARG A 134 1.55 -4.40 -18.43
CA ARG A 134 2.47 -5.24 -19.17
C ARG A 134 3.02 -4.43 -20.35
N SER A 135 4.33 -4.19 -20.36
CA SER A 135 4.98 -3.55 -21.51
C SER A 135 4.83 -4.44 -22.74
N ARG A 136 4.40 -3.87 -23.86
CA ARG A 136 4.47 -4.56 -25.15
C ARG A 136 5.90 -4.45 -25.65
N SER A 137 6.64 -5.56 -25.62
CA SER A 137 7.90 -5.73 -26.37
C SER A 137 7.62 -5.81 -27.86
#